data_AF-A0AAD7L7G0-F1
#
_entry.id   AF-A0AAD7L7G0-F1
#
_cell.length_a   1.000
_cell.length_b   1.000
_cell.length_c   1.000
_cell.angle_alpha   90.00
_cell.angle_beta   90.00
_cell.angle_gamma   90.00
#
_symmetry.space_group_name_H-M   'P 1'
#
loop_
_entity.id
_entity.type
_entity.pdbx_description
1 polymer ?
#
loop_
_entity_poly.entity_id
_entity_poly.type
_entity_poly.pdbx_seq_one_letter_code
_entity_poly.pdbx_strand_id
1 'polypeptide(L)'
;MTKRSKKAGIVGKYVPTNEQQKTVLKSGKYIREEIDKTKKDEWSRFKQMDPCISGRGAEPVYRDKRKGERISKDEHLKSEKKVLPNLGDNEKMKESGFVIPQEIPDHSWLKRGLDAAPNRYVIRPGRHWDGVDSSTGFEKESFTRTNEKEARFWSVSDM
;
A
#
# COMPACT_ATOMS: atom_id res chain seq x y z
N MET A 1 41.39 -27.01 8.96
CA MET A 1 41.53 -25.58 8.64
C MET A 1 41.18 -25.36 7.16
N THR A 2 39.93 -25.05 6.85
CA THR A 2 39.45 -24.88 5.47
C THR A 2 39.50 -23.40 5.09
N LYS A 3 40.26 -23.08 4.04
CA LYS A 3 40.50 -21.71 3.57
C LYS A 3 39.22 -21.10 2.98
N ARG A 4 38.68 -20.06 3.61
CA ARG A 4 37.62 -19.20 3.04
C ARG A 4 38.20 -18.47 1.82
N SER A 5 37.81 -18.90 0.63
CA SER A 5 38.04 -18.14 -0.61
C SER A 5 37.17 -16.88 -0.58
N LYS A 6 37.81 -15.71 -0.57
CA LYS A 6 37.12 -14.42 -0.62
C LYS A 6 36.58 -14.23 -2.05
N LYS A 7 35.25 -14.26 -2.22
CA LYS A 7 34.59 -13.81 -3.46
C LYS A 7 34.95 -12.34 -3.68
N ALA A 8 35.68 -12.05 -4.76
CA ALA A 8 35.92 -10.69 -5.22
C ALA A 8 34.58 -10.08 -5.66
N GLY A 9 34.08 -9.09 -4.92
CA GLY A 9 32.98 -8.26 -5.37
C GLY A 9 33.45 -7.43 -6.57
N ILE A 10 32.84 -7.65 -7.73
CA ILE A 10 33.04 -6.79 -8.90
C ILE A 10 32.26 -5.50 -8.62
N VAL A 11 32.93 -4.55 -7.96
CA VAL A 11 32.48 -3.16 -7.90
C VAL A 11 32.66 -2.61 -9.31
N GLY A 12 31.58 -2.55 -10.08
CA GLY A 12 31.57 -1.91 -11.39
C GLY A 12 31.99 -0.46 -11.25
N LYS A 13 33.28 -0.18 -11.47
CA LYS A 13 33.80 1.19 -11.47
C LYS A 13 33.17 1.91 -12.66
N TYR A 14 32.30 2.88 -12.38
CA TYR A 14 31.95 3.89 -13.38
C TYR A 14 33.24 4.66 -13.66
N VAL A 15 33.86 4.44 -14.82
CA VAL A 15 34.97 5.27 -15.29
C VAL A 15 34.31 6.42 -16.03
N PRO A 16 34.21 7.63 -15.44
CA PRO A 16 33.72 8.78 -16.19
C PRO A 16 34.69 9.02 -17.35
N THR A 17 34.17 9.03 -18.58
CA THR A 17 34.91 9.54 -19.72
C THR A 17 35.27 10.98 -19.41
N ASN A 18 36.58 11.26 -19.35
CA ASN A 18 37.14 12.56 -18.98
C ASN A 18 36.97 13.57 -20.13
N GLU A 19 35.75 13.77 -20.60
CA GLU A 19 35.42 14.90 -21.45
C GLU A 19 35.34 16.13 -20.55
N GLN A 20 36.20 17.11 -20.84
CA GLN A 20 36.28 18.37 -20.09
C GLN A 20 34.89 18.99 -19.96
N GLN A 21 34.37 19.04 -18.73
CA GLN A 21 33.10 19.71 -18.46
C GLN A 21 33.24 21.19 -18.83
N LYS A 22 32.57 21.61 -19.91
CA LYS A 22 32.55 23.02 -20.32
C LYS A 22 31.72 23.83 -19.30
N THR A 23 32.40 24.52 -18.40
CA THR A 23 31.85 25.27 -17.25
C THR A 23 31.32 26.67 -17.61
N VAL A 24 30.54 26.80 -18.69
CA VAL A 24 30.00 28.10 -19.17
C VAL A 24 28.46 28.05 -19.23
N LEU A 25 27.79 29.21 -19.31
CA LEU A 25 26.34 29.37 -19.45
C LEU A 25 25.84 28.63 -20.72
N LYS A 26 25.30 27.41 -20.53
CA LYS A 26 24.79 26.55 -21.62
C LYS A 26 23.33 26.89 -21.93
N SER A 27 22.98 26.91 -23.21
CA SER A 27 21.58 27.00 -23.66
C SER A 27 20.79 25.74 -23.31
N GLY A 28 19.49 25.88 -23.00
CA GLY A 28 18.63 24.74 -22.68
C GLY A 28 18.52 23.68 -23.80
N LYS A 29 18.72 24.08 -25.07
CA LYS A 29 18.78 23.14 -26.20
C LYS A 29 19.99 22.19 -26.09
N TYR A 30 21.15 22.76 -25.77
CA TYR A 30 22.39 22.02 -25.61
C TYR A 30 22.30 21.02 -24.44
N ILE A 31 21.69 21.43 -23.32
CA ILE A 31 21.50 20.54 -22.16
C ILE A 31 20.62 19.33 -22.52
N ARG A 32 19.57 19.53 -23.30
CA ARG A 32 18.70 18.42 -23.77
C ARG A 32 19.47 17.45 -24.67
N GLU A 33 20.25 17.95 -25.62
CA GLU A 33 21.05 17.11 -26.50
C GLU A 33 22.13 16.32 -25.75
N GLU A 34 22.76 16.92 -24.73
CA GLU A 34 23.72 16.26 -23.85
C GLU A 34 23.06 15.13 -23.05
N ILE A 35 21.86 15.38 -22.49
CA ILE A 35 21.04 14.36 -21.81
C ILE A 35 20.62 13.24 -22.76
N ASP A 36 20.24 13.57 -24.00
CA ASP A 36 19.79 12.56 -24.97
C ASP A 36 20.94 11.66 -25.44
N LYS A 37 22.15 12.22 -25.60
CA LYS A 37 23.36 11.45 -25.91
C LYS A 37 23.73 10.51 -24.77
N THR A 38 23.83 11.04 -23.55
CA THR A 38 24.16 10.24 -22.36
C THR A 38 23.16 9.10 -22.14
N LYS A 39 21.85 9.37 -22.27
CA LYS A 39 20.82 8.33 -22.19
C LYS A 39 20.98 7.25 -23.26
N LYS A 40 21.30 7.61 -24.51
CA LYS A 40 21.53 6.64 -25.60
C LYS A 40 22.74 5.76 -25.34
N ASP A 41 23.82 6.35 -24.84
CA ASP A 41 25.06 5.64 -24.53
C ASP A 41 24.89 4.70 -23.34
N GLU A 42 24.25 5.17 -22.26
CA GLU A 42 23.90 4.34 -21.09
C GLU A 42 22.95 3.21 -21.47
N TRP A 43 21.96 3.48 -22.31
CA TRP A 43 21.03 2.46 -22.80
C TRP A 43 21.72 1.40 -23.64
N SER A 44 22.64 1.81 -24.52
CA SER A 44 23.44 0.89 -25.34
C SER A 44 24.39 0.07 -24.48
N ARG A 45 25.02 0.69 -23.48
CA ARG A 45 25.85 0.02 -22.49
C ARG A 45 25.05 -1.00 -21.71
N PHE A 46 23.89 -0.63 -21.15
CA PHE A 46 23.00 -1.54 -20.43
C PHE A 46 22.57 -2.72 -21.30
N LYS A 47 22.32 -2.49 -22.59
CA LYS A 47 22.01 -3.53 -23.57
C LYS A 47 23.17 -4.49 -23.85
N GLN A 48 24.41 -4.05 -23.71
CA GLN A 48 25.61 -4.86 -23.92
C GLN A 48 26.10 -5.56 -22.63
N MET A 49 25.60 -5.17 -21.45
CA MET A 49 25.95 -5.82 -20.17
C MET A 49 25.50 -7.29 -20.11
N ASP A 50 26.25 -8.14 -19.44
CA ASP A 50 25.86 -9.55 -19.27
C ASP A 50 24.48 -9.71 -18.59
N PRO A 51 23.63 -10.66 -19.03
CA PRO A 51 22.31 -10.89 -18.43
C PRO A 51 22.36 -11.18 -16.93
N CYS A 52 23.41 -11.88 -16.48
CA CYS A 52 23.61 -12.22 -15.06
C CYS A 52 23.86 -10.98 -14.18
N ILE A 53 24.50 -9.94 -14.72
CA ILE A 53 24.78 -8.69 -13.99
C ILE A 53 23.66 -7.67 -14.18
N SER A 54 23.10 -7.58 -15.39
CA SER A 54 22.04 -6.63 -15.73
C SER A 54 20.66 -7.00 -15.16
N GLY A 55 20.48 -8.24 -14.68
CA GLY A 55 19.19 -8.72 -14.17
C GLY A 55 18.10 -8.83 -15.26
N ARG A 56 18.48 -8.76 -16.53
CA ARG A 56 17.55 -8.89 -17.66
C ARG A 56 16.99 -10.30 -17.71
N GLY A 57 15.66 -10.41 -17.59
CA GLY A 57 14.96 -11.69 -17.55
C GLY A 57 14.89 -12.35 -16.17
N ALA A 58 15.26 -11.65 -15.09
CA ALA A 58 15.06 -12.17 -13.75
C ALA A 58 13.56 -12.35 -13.45
N GLU A 59 13.15 -13.57 -13.12
CA GLU A 59 11.76 -13.85 -12.78
C GLU A 59 11.38 -13.20 -11.44
N PRO A 60 10.21 -12.53 -11.36
CA PRO A 60 9.72 -11.99 -10.10
C PRO A 60 9.48 -13.10 -9.08
N VAL A 61 9.95 -12.90 -7.84
CA VAL A 61 9.66 -13.81 -6.73
C VAL A 61 8.43 -13.30 -6.00
N TYR A 62 7.33 -14.04 -6.08
CA TYR A 62 6.10 -13.72 -5.34
C TYR A 62 6.16 -14.25 -3.90
N ARG A 63 5.64 -13.47 -2.96
CA ARG A 63 5.56 -13.84 -1.54
C ARG A 63 4.16 -13.60 -0.98
N ASP A 64 3.78 -14.43 -0.01
CA ASP A 64 2.55 -14.24 0.75
C ASP A 64 2.64 -12.98 1.61
N LYS A 65 1.63 -12.11 1.53
CA LYS A 65 1.55 -10.90 2.35
C LYS A 65 1.32 -11.23 3.82
N ARG A 66 0.73 -12.38 4.15
CA ARG A 66 0.43 -12.78 5.54
C ARG A 66 1.50 -13.66 6.16
N LYS A 67 2.07 -14.60 5.40
CA LYS A 67 3.01 -15.60 5.92
C LYS A 67 4.47 -15.37 5.50
N GLY A 68 4.72 -14.55 4.46
CA GLY A 68 6.06 -14.30 3.92
C GLY A 68 6.65 -15.46 3.12
N GLU A 69 5.93 -16.57 2.97
CA GLU A 69 6.33 -17.75 2.19
C GLU A 69 6.37 -17.42 0.70
N ARG A 70 7.25 -18.09 -0.07
CA ARG A 70 7.30 -17.93 -1.54
C ARG A 70 6.10 -18.62 -2.16
N ILE A 71 5.39 -17.90 -3.02
CA ILE A 71 4.20 -18.39 -3.72
C ILE A 71 4.49 -18.49 -5.23
N SER A 72 3.80 -19.39 -5.94
CA SER A 72 3.81 -19.42 -7.39
C SER A 72 3.14 -18.17 -8.02
N LYS A 73 3.50 -17.85 -9.27
CA LYS A 73 2.90 -16.73 -10.01
C LYS A 73 1.38 -16.84 -10.11
N ASP A 74 0.89 -18.05 -10.38
CA ASP A 74 -0.54 -18.30 -10.60
C ASP A 74 -1.35 -18.18 -9.32
N GLU A 75 -0.83 -18.65 -8.18
CA GLU A 75 -1.47 -18.48 -6.88
C GLU A 75 -1.51 -17.01 -6.43
N HIS A 76 -0.45 -16.24 -6.69
CA HIS A 76 -0.46 -14.80 -6.44
C HIS A 76 -1.56 -14.10 -7.24
N LEU A 77 -1.64 -14.35 -8.55
CA LEU A 77 -2.71 -13.84 -9.41
C LEU A 77 -4.11 -14.30 -8.96
N LYS A 78 -4.25 -15.53 -8.47
CA LYS A 78 -5.52 -16.06 -7.94
C LYS A 78 -5.93 -15.38 -6.64
N SER A 79 -4.97 -15.01 -5.79
CA SER A 79 -5.23 -14.25 -4.57
C SER A 79 -5.73 -12.83 -4.86
N GLU A 80 -5.21 -12.19 -5.91
CA GLU A 80 -5.66 -10.87 -6.36
C GLU A 80 -7.03 -10.91 -7.03
N LYS A 81 -7.34 -11.98 -7.77
CA LYS A 81 -8.62 -12.13 -8.49
C LYS A 81 -9.84 -12.45 -7.62
N LYS A 82 -9.66 -12.86 -6.36
CA LYS A 82 -10.75 -13.32 -5.48
C LYS A 82 -11.58 -12.20 -4.81
N VAL A 83 -11.33 -10.92 -5.11
CA VAL A 83 -11.81 -9.80 -4.28
C VAL A 83 -12.89 -8.92 -4.95
N LEU A 84 -13.54 -9.31 -6.07
CA LEU A 84 -14.53 -8.40 -6.68
C LEU A 84 -15.76 -9.08 -7.31
N PRO A 85 -16.88 -9.20 -6.58
CA PRO A 85 -18.22 -9.02 -7.13
C PRO A 85 -18.48 -7.52 -7.35
N ASN A 86 -18.65 -7.16 -8.62
CA ASN A 86 -18.95 -5.80 -9.07
C ASN A 86 -20.42 -5.45 -8.84
N LEU A 87 -20.72 -4.57 -7.88
CA LEU A 87 -22.05 -3.94 -7.69
C LEU A 87 -22.12 -2.55 -8.35
N GLY A 88 -21.53 -2.44 -9.55
CA GLY A 88 -21.49 -1.22 -10.36
C GLY A 88 -22.14 -1.47 -11.73
N ASP A 89 -23.38 -1.97 -11.74
CA ASP A 89 -24.10 -2.32 -12.96
C ASP A 89 -24.73 -1.12 -13.69
N ASN A 90 -24.06 0.04 -13.67
CA ASN A 90 -24.40 1.13 -14.58
C ASN A 90 -23.42 1.06 -15.77
N GLU A 91 -23.94 0.87 -16.99
CA GLU A 91 -23.13 0.73 -18.21
C GLU A 91 -22.12 1.87 -18.36
N LYS A 92 -22.51 3.10 -18.00
CA LYS A 92 -21.66 4.30 -18.05
C LYS A 92 -20.45 4.24 -17.11
N MET A 93 -20.52 3.49 -16.00
CA MET A 93 -19.40 3.30 -15.07
C MET A 93 -18.44 2.18 -15.51
N LYS A 94 -18.96 1.18 -16.26
CA LYS A 94 -18.12 0.15 -16.87
C LYS A 94 -17.31 0.73 -18.03
N GLU A 95 -17.91 1.63 -18.82
CA GLU A 95 -17.25 2.37 -19.89
C GLU A 95 -16.16 3.33 -19.38
N SER A 96 -16.36 3.96 -18.21
CA SER A 96 -15.37 4.87 -17.62
C SER A 96 -14.21 4.17 -16.91
N GLY A 97 -14.28 2.84 -16.74
CA GLY A 97 -13.26 2.06 -16.02
C GLY A 97 -13.17 2.35 -14.52
N PHE A 98 -14.04 3.21 -13.97
CA PHE A 98 -14.05 3.59 -12.56
C PHE A 98 -15.01 2.68 -11.78
N VAL A 99 -14.47 1.58 -11.25
CA VAL A 99 -15.20 0.65 -10.39
C VAL A 99 -15.01 1.05 -8.93
N ILE A 100 -16.10 1.34 -8.23
CA ILE A 100 -16.09 1.55 -6.77
C ILE A 100 -16.34 0.19 -6.11
N PRO A 101 -15.37 -0.39 -5.37
CA PRO A 101 -15.62 -1.62 -4.61
C PRO A 101 -16.67 -1.36 -3.52
N GLN A 102 -17.89 -1.89 -3.71
CA GLN A 102 -18.98 -1.79 -2.72
C GLN A 102 -18.92 -2.89 -1.65
N GLU A 103 -17.96 -3.80 -1.74
CA GLU A 103 -17.81 -4.88 -0.77
C GLU A 103 -17.46 -4.37 0.61
N ILE A 104 -17.96 -5.08 1.62
CA ILE A 104 -17.55 -4.87 3.00
C ILE A 104 -16.11 -5.38 3.13
N PRO A 105 -15.13 -4.56 3.57
CA PRO A 105 -13.77 -5.00 3.79
C PRO A 105 -13.68 -6.19 4.74
N ASP A 106 -12.68 -7.07 4.55
CA ASP A 106 -12.49 -8.26 5.41
C ASP A 106 -12.27 -7.92 6.89
N HIS A 107 -11.71 -6.74 7.15
CA HIS A 107 -11.50 -6.24 8.50
C HIS A 107 -12.71 -5.49 9.06
N SER A 108 -13.81 -5.39 8.33
CA SER A 108 -15.00 -4.69 8.81
C SER A 108 -15.59 -5.36 10.05
N TRP A 109 -16.03 -4.55 11.01
CA TRP A 109 -16.86 -4.97 12.13
C TRP A 109 -18.11 -5.76 11.67
N LEU A 110 -18.65 -5.46 10.48
CA LEU A 110 -19.78 -6.18 9.88
C LEU A 110 -19.43 -7.62 9.47
N LYS A 111 -18.25 -7.85 8.87
CA LYS A 111 -17.80 -9.22 8.53
C LYS A 111 -17.36 -9.99 9.76
N ARG A 112 -16.87 -9.29 10.78
CA ARG A 112 -16.43 -9.88 12.05
C ARG A 112 -17.57 -10.19 13.02
N GLY A 113 -18.77 -9.65 12.78
CA GLY A 113 -19.92 -9.82 13.67
C GLY A 113 -19.73 -9.17 15.04
N LEU A 114 -18.97 -8.07 15.10
CA LEU A 114 -18.77 -7.31 16.33
C LEU A 114 -19.98 -6.39 16.57
N ASP A 115 -20.28 -6.11 17.84
CA ASP A 115 -21.30 -5.13 18.18
C ASP A 115 -20.73 -3.70 18.11
N ALA A 116 -21.54 -2.78 17.59
CA ALA A 116 -21.16 -1.37 17.56
C ALA A 116 -21.23 -0.79 18.97
N ALA A 117 -20.22 0.00 19.34
CA ALA A 117 -20.27 0.78 20.56
C ALA A 117 -21.51 1.71 20.53
N PRO A 118 -22.34 1.71 21.58
CA PRO A 118 -23.51 2.58 21.64
C PRO A 118 -23.05 4.02 21.75
N ASN A 119 -23.59 4.89 20.91
CA ASN A 119 -23.36 6.33 20.98
C ASN A 119 -24.66 7.08 21.23
N ARG A 120 -24.54 8.34 21.63
CA ARG A 120 -25.68 9.21 21.97
C ARG A 120 -26.69 9.40 20.84
N TYR A 121 -26.29 9.17 19.60
CA TYR A 121 -27.08 9.45 18.40
C TYR A 121 -27.57 8.20 17.67
N VAL A 122 -27.31 7.00 18.21
CA VAL A 122 -27.62 5.70 17.57
C VAL A 122 -27.06 5.59 16.14
N ILE A 123 -25.95 6.27 15.86
CA ILE A 123 -25.29 6.25 14.55
C ILE A 123 -24.42 5.00 14.47
N ARG A 124 -24.67 4.14 13.47
CA ARG A 124 -23.87 2.93 13.29
C ARG A 124 -22.53 3.27 12.60
N PRO A 125 -21.42 2.64 13.02
CA PRO A 125 -20.13 2.83 12.39
C PRO A 125 -20.16 2.35 10.93
N GLY A 126 -19.35 3.01 10.09
CA GLY A 126 -19.29 2.72 8.66
C GLY A 126 -18.76 1.32 8.33
N ARG A 127 -18.94 0.88 7.07
CA ARG A 127 -18.48 -0.44 6.58
C ARG A 127 -16.98 -0.67 6.76
N HIS A 128 -16.16 0.37 6.86
CA HIS A 128 -14.71 0.28 6.98
C HIS A 128 -14.21 0.29 8.44
N TRP A 129 -15.09 0.47 9.43
CA TRP A 129 -14.66 0.43 10.82
C TRP A 129 -14.22 -0.99 11.19
N ASP A 130 -13.09 -1.09 11.90
CA ASP A 130 -12.43 -2.36 12.21
C ASP A 130 -12.98 -3.04 13.47
N GLY A 131 -13.81 -2.33 14.24
CA GLY A 131 -14.41 -2.79 15.49
C GLY A 131 -13.52 -2.56 16.71
N VAL A 132 -12.41 -1.85 16.57
CA VAL A 132 -11.58 -1.46 17.72
C VAL A 132 -12.14 -0.17 18.32
N ASP A 133 -12.41 -0.19 19.62
CA ASP A 133 -12.78 1.00 20.38
C ASP A 133 -11.56 1.89 20.60
N SER A 134 -11.50 3.01 19.87
CA SER A 134 -10.48 4.04 19.99
C SER A 134 -11.01 5.31 20.68
N SER A 135 -12.02 5.18 21.54
CA SER A 135 -12.64 6.31 22.25
C SER A 135 -11.85 6.74 23.49
N THR A 136 -12.03 7.99 23.91
CA THR A 136 -11.51 8.52 25.18
C THR A 136 -12.34 8.06 26.39
N GLY A 137 -13.43 7.31 26.19
CA GLY A 137 -14.37 6.92 27.25
C GLY A 137 -15.49 7.92 27.55
N PHE A 138 -15.52 9.09 26.90
CA PHE A 138 -16.52 10.15 27.13
C PHE A 138 -17.97 9.66 26.98
N GLU A 139 -18.26 8.84 25.96
CA GLU A 139 -19.63 8.35 25.72
C GLU A 139 -20.09 7.44 26.86
N LYS A 140 -19.22 6.54 27.33
CA LYS A 140 -19.48 5.65 28.47
C LYS A 140 -19.75 6.43 29.76
N GLU A 141 -18.94 7.46 30.03
CA GLU A 141 -19.13 8.35 31.19
C GLU A 141 -20.45 9.12 31.08
N SER A 142 -20.77 9.63 29.88
CA SER A 142 -22.02 10.33 29.63
C SER A 142 -23.24 9.45 29.89
N PHE A 143 -23.24 8.17 29.48
CA PHE A 143 -24.34 7.24 29.78
C PHE A 143 -24.46 6.96 31.28
N THR A 144 -23.34 6.73 31.95
CA THR A 144 -23.30 6.48 33.40
C THR A 144 -23.92 7.66 34.16
N ARG A 145 -23.51 8.88 33.83
CA ARG A 145 -24.01 10.11 34.46
C ARG A 145 -25.50 10.36 34.21
N THR A 146 -26.01 10.03 33.03
CA THR A 146 -27.45 10.14 32.74
C THR A 146 -28.25 9.15 33.56
N ASN A 147 -27.82 7.88 33.61
CA ASN A 147 -28.46 6.85 34.42
C ASN A 147 -28.45 7.22 35.91
N GLU A 148 -27.35 7.77 36.42
CA GLU A 148 -27.26 8.24 37.81
C GLU A 148 -28.23 9.39 38.10
N LYS A 149 -28.39 10.33 37.17
CA LYS A 149 -29.37 11.43 37.31
C LYS A 149 -30.80 10.92 37.30
N GLU A 150 -31.12 10.00 36.39
CA GLU A 150 -32.43 9.37 36.32
C GLU A 150 -32.70 8.57 37.60
N ALA A 151 -31.78 7.72 38.03
CA ALA A 151 -31.90 6.96 39.28
C ALA A 151 -32.12 7.87 40.49
N ARG A 152 -31.40 9.00 40.57
CA ARG A 152 -31.61 10.02 41.61
C ARG A 152 -33.02 10.59 41.54
N PHE A 153 -33.51 10.95 40.34
CA PHE A 153 -34.86 11.46 40.15
C PHE A 153 -35.92 10.44 40.61
N TRP A 154 -35.80 9.17 40.17
CA TRP A 154 -36.67 8.07 40.61
C TRP A 154 -36.66 7.87 42.13
N SER A 155 -35.48 7.90 42.76
CA SER A 155 -35.37 7.76 44.22
C SER A 155 -36.01 8.90 45.01
N VAL A 156 -36.08 10.11 44.44
CA VAL A 156 -36.70 11.28 45.07
C VAL A 156 -38.20 11.31 44.84
N SER A 157 -38.69 10.77 43.73
CA SER A 157 -40.13 10.71 43.42
C SER A 157 -40.91 9.64 44.20
N ASP A 158 -40.24 8.64 44.76
CA ASP A 158 -40.86 7.57 45.57
C ASP A 158 -40.85 7.89 47.09
N MET A 159 -40.52 9.14 47.45
CA MET A 159 -40.43 9.67 48.82
C MET A 159 -41.41 10.84 49.02
#